data_AF-A0A7K4RET2-F1
#
_entry.id   AF-A0A7K4RET2-F1
#
_cell.length_a   1.000
_cell.length_b   1.000
_cell.length_c   1.000
_cell.angle_alpha   90.00
_cell.angle_beta   90.00
_cell.angle_gamma   90.00
#
_symmetry.space_group_name_H-M   'P 1'
#
loop_
_entity.id
_entity.type
_entity.pdbx_description
1 polymer ?
#
loop_
_entity_poly.entity_id
_entity_poly.type
_entity_poly.pdbx_seq_one_letter_code
_entity_poly.pdbx_strand_id
1 'polypeptide(L)'
;MRIFTKKLPHPDLPAEEKAQLLQNSEYQERMVESTFLYLTLDLPTAPLYKDEKEQLIIPQVPLFSILAKFNGSTEKEYKTYKENFLKRFQLTRLPPYLIFCIKRFTKNNFFVEKNPTIVNFPITNVDLREYLSEEVQAAHAHTTYDLIANIVHDGKPSEGSYRIHVLHHVSVPPGGPWWGLRDPPAHPVPSWSRQGTGKWYELQDLQVTDILPQMITLSEAYIQIWKRREEDETNQQGA
;
A
#
# COMPACT_ATOMS: atom_id res chain seq x y z
N MET A 1 4.35 -8.60 11.24
CA MET A 1 5.14 -7.36 11.41
C MET A 1 5.46 -7.17 12.87
N ARG A 2 6.63 -6.61 13.16
CA ARG A 2 7.01 -6.18 14.51
C ARG A 2 6.49 -4.78 14.75
N ILE A 3 5.97 -4.56 15.94
CA ILE A 3 5.46 -3.29 16.41
C ILE A 3 6.23 -2.96 17.67
N PHE A 4 7.06 -1.93 17.60
CA PHE A 4 7.77 -1.42 18.75
C PHE A 4 6.97 -0.25 19.32
N THR A 5 6.77 -0.23 20.62
CA THR A 5 6.02 0.81 21.33
C THR A 5 6.83 1.31 22.51
N LYS A 6 6.99 2.63 22.62
CA LYS A 6 7.67 3.31 23.72
C LYS A 6 6.75 4.39 24.28
N LYS A 7 6.46 4.34 25.58
CA LYS A 7 5.67 5.38 26.25
C LYS A 7 6.52 6.64 26.41
N LEU A 8 5.94 7.81 26.18
CA LEU A 8 6.57 9.10 26.38
C LEU A 8 6.12 9.74 27.70
N PRO A 9 7.05 10.30 28.49
CA PRO A 9 6.71 11.15 29.62
C PRO A 9 5.87 12.36 29.18
N HIS A 10 5.08 12.90 30.11
CA HIS A 10 4.29 14.10 29.82
C HIS A 10 5.22 15.28 29.46
N PRO A 11 4.91 16.05 28.40
CA PRO A 11 5.80 17.11 27.90
C PRO A 11 6.05 18.22 28.93
N ASP A 12 5.13 18.45 29.85
CA ASP A 12 5.26 19.52 30.86
C ASP A 12 6.09 19.12 32.10
N LEU A 13 6.53 17.85 32.20
CA LEU A 13 7.35 17.43 33.35
C LEU A 13 8.77 18.04 33.30
N PRO A 14 9.37 18.37 34.45
CA PRO A 14 10.77 18.77 34.55
C PRO A 14 11.72 17.74 33.93
N ALA A 15 12.85 18.18 33.40
CA ALA A 15 13.81 17.30 32.72
C ALA A 15 14.34 16.18 33.64
N GLU A 16 14.54 16.49 34.92
CA GLU A 16 15.01 15.53 35.93
C GLU A 16 13.98 14.42 36.19
N GLU A 17 12.71 14.79 36.37
CA GLU A 17 11.61 13.82 36.52
C GLU A 17 11.42 12.96 35.27
N LYS A 18 11.55 13.56 34.07
CA LYS A 18 11.54 12.80 32.81
C LYS A 18 12.67 11.78 32.76
N ALA A 19 13.88 12.16 33.18
CA ALA A 19 15.03 11.25 33.19
C ALA A 19 14.82 10.08 34.15
N GLN A 20 14.22 10.32 35.32
CA GLN A 20 13.86 9.26 36.27
C GLN A 20 12.79 8.31 35.69
N LEU A 21 11.73 8.86 35.07
CA LEU A 21 10.68 8.05 34.45
C LEU A 21 11.22 7.17 33.32
N LEU A 22 12.15 7.68 32.52
CA LEU A 22 12.78 6.92 31.43
C LEU A 22 13.60 5.72 31.92
N GLN A 23 13.97 5.64 33.20
CA GLN A 23 14.62 4.46 33.78
C GLN A 23 13.62 3.34 34.09
N ASN A 24 12.34 3.65 34.25
CA ASN A 24 11.32 2.66 34.57
C ASN A 24 11.04 1.73 33.38
N SER A 25 10.79 0.46 33.66
CA SER A 25 10.45 -0.58 32.66
C SER A 25 9.17 -0.29 31.86
N GLU A 26 8.36 0.66 32.32
CA GLU A 26 7.17 1.14 31.62
C GLU A 26 7.49 2.06 30.44
N TYR A 27 8.58 2.82 30.54
CA TYR A 27 9.03 3.77 29.50
C TYR A 27 10.08 3.16 28.57
N GLN A 28 10.49 1.92 28.82
CA GLN A 28 11.32 1.14 27.92
C GLN A 28 10.52 0.67 26.71
N GLU A 29 11.22 0.50 25.58
CA GLU A 29 10.60 0.01 24.36
C GLU A 29 10.15 -1.44 24.52
N ARG A 30 8.92 -1.73 24.06
CA ARG A 30 8.35 -3.07 23.99
C ARG A 30 8.12 -3.47 22.55
N MET A 31 8.50 -4.68 22.19
CA MET A 31 8.27 -5.26 20.87
C MET A 31 7.20 -6.35 20.95
N VAL A 32 6.22 -6.27 20.05
CA VAL A 32 5.23 -7.33 19.84
C VAL A 32 5.16 -7.70 18.36
N GLU A 33 4.92 -8.96 18.06
CA GLU A 33 4.65 -9.43 16.70
C GLU A 33 3.15 -9.53 16.44
N SER A 34 2.72 -9.08 15.27
CA SER A 34 1.31 -9.12 14.86
C SER A 34 1.17 -9.39 13.36
N THR A 35 0.11 -10.13 13.00
CA THR A 35 -0.29 -10.38 11.62
C THR A 35 -1.12 -9.23 11.07
N PHE A 36 -1.14 -9.05 9.75
CA PHE A 36 -1.96 -8.04 9.08
C PHE A 36 -2.60 -8.61 7.82
N LEU A 37 -3.79 -8.11 7.49
CA LEU A 37 -4.44 -8.35 6.20
C LEU A 37 -4.07 -7.25 5.18
N TYR A 38 -3.94 -6.02 5.66
CA TYR A 38 -3.59 -4.85 4.89
C TYR A 38 -2.67 -3.92 5.69
N LEU A 39 -1.91 -3.08 4.99
CA LEU A 39 -1.12 -2.01 5.59
C LEU A 39 -1.86 -0.69 5.46
N THR A 40 -2.11 -0.03 6.59
CA THR A 40 -2.69 1.32 6.58
C THR A 40 -1.59 2.35 6.34
N LEU A 41 -1.68 3.04 5.20
CA LEU A 41 -0.76 4.11 4.82
C LEU A 41 -1.37 5.45 5.24
N ASP A 42 -0.64 6.19 6.07
CA ASP A 42 -1.10 7.48 6.55
C ASP A 42 -0.62 8.58 5.59
N LEU A 43 -1.56 9.36 5.07
CA LEU A 43 -1.24 10.52 4.24
C LEU A 43 -0.73 11.68 5.12
N PRO A 44 0.17 12.52 4.60
CA PRO A 44 0.49 13.78 5.25
C PRO A 44 -0.77 14.66 5.32
N THR A 45 -0.85 15.52 6.34
CA THR A 45 -1.92 16.51 6.43
C THR A 45 -1.91 17.40 5.20
N ALA A 46 -3.06 17.54 4.54
CA ALA A 46 -3.18 18.38 3.36
C ALA A 46 -2.79 19.83 3.73
N PRO A 47 -2.02 20.54 2.87
CA PRO A 47 -1.68 21.94 3.10
C PRO A 47 -2.97 22.76 3.25
N LEU A 48 -3.03 23.57 4.31
CA LEU A 48 -4.18 24.43 4.59
C LEU A 48 -4.19 25.72 3.74
N TYR A 49 -3.06 26.03 3.10
CA TYR A 49 -2.85 27.28 2.38
C TYR A 49 -3.09 27.09 0.87
N LYS A 50 -3.83 28.02 0.29
CA LYS A 50 -3.95 28.16 -1.17
C LYS A 50 -2.65 28.75 -1.71
N ASP A 51 -2.36 28.51 -2.99
CA ASP A 51 -1.21 29.14 -3.65
C ASP A 51 -1.38 30.66 -3.81
N GLU A 52 -0.35 31.33 -4.34
CA GLU A 52 -0.35 32.79 -4.61
C GLU A 52 -1.48 33.24 -5.55
N LYS A 53 -2.18 32.31 -6.21
CA LYS A 53 -3.29 32.53 -7.14
C LYS A 53 -4.65 32.08 -6.59
N GLU A 54 -4.73 31.78 -5.29
CA GLU A 54 -5.90 31.21 -4.61
C GLU A 54 -6.43 29.89 -5.20
N GLN A 55 -5.62 29.16 -5.97
CA GLN A 55 -5.98 27.86 -6.50
C GLN A 55 -5.72 26.76 -5.45
N LEU A 56 -6.63 25.80 -5.38
CA LEU A 56 -6.44 24.57 -4.61
C LEU A 56 -5.43 23.71 -5.37
N ILE A 57 -4.14 23.82 -5.02
CA ILE A 57 -3.14 22.85 -5.49
C ILE A 57 -3.46 21.51 -4.85
N ILE A 58 -3.71 20.49 -5.67
CA ILE A 58 -3.89 19.11 -5.19
C ILE A 58 -2.52 18.63 -4.69
N PRO A 59 -2.37 18.36 -3.37
CA PRO A 59 -1.10 17.92 -2.84
C PRO A 59 -0.72 16.54 -3.39
N GLN A 60 0.58 16.29 -3.51
CA GLN A 60 1.09 15.00 -3.97
C GLN A 60 2.11 14.44 -2.99
N VAL A 61 2.16 13.12 -2.86
CA VAL A 61 3.13 12.42 -2.01
C VAL A 61 3.62 11.13 -2.68
N PRO A 62 4.92 10.84 -2.70
CA PRO A 62 5.41 9.54 -3.16
C PRO A 62 4.93 8.39 -2.25
N LEU A 63 4.62 7.23 -2.85
CA LEU A 63 4.25 6.01 -2.11
C LEU A 63 5.33 5.60 -1.10
N PHE A 64 6.60 5.68 -1.48
CA PHE A 64 7.72 5.33 -0.61
C PHE A 64 7.78 6.19 0.66
N SER A 65 7.36 7.46 0.58
CA SER A 65 7.32 8.35 1.74
C SER A 65 6.29 7.89 2.79
N ILE A 66 5.14 7.36 2.36
CA ILE A 66 4.11 6.84 3.27
C ILE A 66 4.37 5.38 3.69
N LEU A 67 5.12 4.63 2.89
CA LEU A 67 5.62 3.29 3.25
C LEU A 67 6.76 3.32 4.26
N ALA A 68 7.51 4.43 4.35
CA ALA A 68 8.58 4.62 5.33
C ALA A 68 8.17 4.26 6.77
N LYS A 69 6.88 4.40 7.11
CA LYS A 69 6.27 3.91 8.36
C LYS A 69 6.66 2.47 8.75
N PHE A 70 6.95 1.60 7.79
CA PHE A 70 7.20 0.16 7.99
C PHE A 70 8.67 -0.25 7.86
N ASN A 71 9.62 0.68 7.79
CA ASN A 71 11.05 0.39 7.64
C ASN A 71 11.77 -0.02 8.95
N GLY A 72 11.06 -0.01 10.09
CA GLY A 72 11.63 -0.28 11.40
C GLY A 72 12.33 0.89 12.08
N SER A 73 12.50 2.02 11.39
CA SER A 73 13.22 3.21 11.88
C SER A 73 12.31 4.42 12.07
N THR A 74 11.32 4.60 11.20
CA THR A 74 10.40 5.72 11.27
C THR A 74 9.47 5.59 12.48
N GLU A 75 9.66 6.47 13.45
CA GLU A 75 8.81 6.59 14.62
C GLU A 75 7.61 7.49 14.32
N LYS A 76 6.46 7.11 14.85
CA LYS A 76 5.22 7.88 14.78
C LYS A 76 4.65 8.07 16.17
N GLU A 77 4.32 9.32 16.50
CA GLU A 77 3.59 9.64 17.72
C GLU A 77 2.13 9.19 17.62
N TYR A 78 1.68 8.48 18.64
CA TYR A 78 0.30 8.12 18.89
C TYR A 78 -0.13 8.73 20.22
N LYS A 79 -1.16 9.57 20.17
CA LYS A 79 -1.71 10.23 21.35
C LYS A 79 -3.04 9.60 21.71
N THR A 80 -3.16 9.20 22.97
CA THR A 80 -4.42 8.82 23.60
C THR A 80 -4.86 9.97 24.52
N TYR A 81 -6.03 9.86 25.16
CA TYR A 81 -6.49 10.88 26.12
C TYR A 81 -5.53 11.08 27.31
N LYS A 82 -4.75 10.06 27.69
CA LYS A 82 -3.88 10.09 28.88
C LYS A 82 -2.39 9.93 28.60
N GLU A 83 -2.04 9.36 27.44
CA GLU A 83 -0.69 8.86 27.20
C GLU A 83 -0.25 9.12 25.75
N ASN A 84 1.03 9.48 25.60
CA ASN A 84 1.71 9.62 24.33
C ASN A 84 2.64 8.42 24.13
N PHE A 85 2.64 7.85 22.94
CA PHE A 85 3.47 6.72 22.56
C PHE A 85 4.23 7.03 21.29
N LEU A 86 5.48 6.59 21.21
CA LEU A 86 6.16 6.41 19.94
C LEU A 86 5.96 4.97 19.49
N LYS A 87 5.56 4.80 18.23
CA LYS A 87 5.51 3.49 17.59
C LYS A 87 6.31 3.49 16.31
N ARG A 88 7.07 2.43 16.08
CA ARG A 88 7.72 2.11 14.81
C ARG A 88 7.32 0.70 14.39
N PHE A 89 7.21 0.47 13.08
CA PHE A 89 6.73 -0.77 12.51
C PHE A 89 7.80 -1.35 11.60
N GLN A 90 7.97 -2.67 11.61
CA GLN A 90 8.88 -3.37 10.69
C GLN A 90 8.17 -4.57 10.07
N LEU A 91 8.21 -4.69 8.74
CA LEU A 91 7.69 -5.87 8.07
C LEU A 91 8.57 -7.09 8.38
N THR A 92 7.91 -8.22 8.63
CA THR A 92 8.58 -9.50 8.88
C THR A 92 8.14 -10.60 7.92
N ARG A 93 7.06 -10.38 7.18
CA ARG A 93 6.55 -11.30 6.17
C ARG A 93 5.82 -10.52 5.10
N LEU A 94 6.14 -10.83 3.85
CA LEU A 94 5.48 -10.29 2.67
C LEU A 94 4.51 -11.36 2.10
N PRO A 95 3.20 -11.07 2.01
CA PRO A 95 2.21 -11.99 1.45
C PRO A 95 2.23 -11.98 -0.10
N PRO A 96 1.79 -13.05 -0.79
CA PRO A 96 1.71 -13.05 -2.25
C PRO A 96 0.84 -11.93 -2.83
N TYR A 97 -0.20 -11.55 -2.08
CA TYR A 97 -1.03 -10.38 -2.38
C TYR A 97 -1.00 -9.42 -1.18
N LEU A 98 -0.56 -8.20 -1.43
CA LEU A 98 -0.43 -7.16 -0.41
C LEU A 98 -1.47 -6.07 -0.65
N ILE A 99 -2.21 -5.74 0.40
CA ILE A 99 -3.24 -4.70 0.34
C ILE A 99 -2.73 -3.45 1.04
N PHE A 100 -2.78 -2.31 0.36
CA PHE A 100 -2.58 -1.00 0.97
C PHE A 100 -3.93 -0.31 1.13
N CYS A 101 -4.21 0.15 2.35
CA CYS A 101 -5.36 0.98 2.66
C CYS A 101 -4.85 2.40 2.95
N ILE A 102 -5.02 3.30 1.98
CA ILE A 102 -4.58 4.69 2.09
C ILE A 102 -5.64 5.45 2.91
N LYS A 103 -5.23 5.93 4.09
CA LYS A 103 -6.14 6.56 5.05
C LYS A 103 -6.52 7.97 4.60
N ARG A 104 -7.60 8.06 3.81
CA ARG A 104 -8.13 9.34 3.30
C ARG A 104 -9.12 10.02 4.23
N PHE A 105 -9.88 9.27 5.01
CA PHE A 105 -10.93 9.85 5.84
C PHE A 105 -10.47 9.99 7.29
N THR A 106 -10.58 11.20 7.81
CA THR A 106 -10.40 11.51 9.23
C THR A 106 -11.70 12.10 9.77
N LYS A 107 -12.16 11.59 10.91
CA LYS A 107 -13.29 12.16 11.62
C LYS A 107 -12.75 13.17 12.61
N ASN A 108 -13.11 14.44 12.46
CA ASN A 108 -12.89 15.46 13.47
C ASN A 108 -14.15 15.61 14.35
N ASN A 109 -14.14 16.57 15.27
CA ASN A 109 -15.26 16.77 16.21
C ASN A 109 -16.57 17.18 15.53
N PHE A 110 -16.53 17.71 14.30
CA PHE A 110 -17.66 18.34 13.61
C PHE A 110 -18.06 17.63 12.32
N PHE A 111 -17.09 17.15 11.53
CA PHE A 111 -17.30 16.53 10.23
C PHE A 111 -16.24 15.48 9.93
N VAL A 112 -16.51 14.65 8.92
CA VAL A 112 -15.49 13.81 8.30
C VAL A 112 -14.82 14.62 7.20
N GLU A 113 -13.51 14.70 7.23
CA GLU A 113 -12.71 15.31 6.17
C GLU A 113 -12.07 14.22 5.31
N LYS A 114 -12.00 14.47 4.00
CA LYS A 114 -11.26 13.63 3.05
C LYS A 114 -9.95 14.32 2.72
N ASN A 115 -8.85 13.57 2.80
CA ASN A 115 -7.54 13.99 2.36
C ASN A 115 -7.42 13.81 0.82
N PRO A 116 -7.29 14.91 0.04
CA PRO A 116 -7.26 14.86 -1.41
C PRO A 116 -5.87 14.57 -1.99
N THR A 117 -4.88 14.25 -1.16
CA THR A 117 -3.49 14.05 -1.62
C THR A 117 -3.39 12.90 -2.62
N ILE A 118 -2.82 13.17 -3.79
CA ILE A 118 -2.51 12.17 -4.81
C ILE A 118 -1.25 11.42 -4.39
N VAL A 119 -1.30 10.09 -4.45
CA VAL A 119 -0.14 9.26 -4.14
C VAL A 119 0.55 8.92 -5.46
N ASN A 120 1.83 9.27 -5.56
CA ASN A 120 2.65 8.97 -6.73
C ASN A 120 3.28 7.59 -6.52
N PHE A 121 2.87 6.60 -7.31
CA PHE A 121 3.37 5.22 -7.23
C PHE A 121 3.70 4.68 -8.62
N PRO A 122 4.82 3.94 -8.78
CA PRO A 122 4.99 3.12 -9.98
C PRO A 122 4.01 1.94 -9.91
N ILE A 123 3.31 1.66 -11.02
CA ILE A 123 2.32 0.57 -11.07
C ILE A 123 2.94 -0.84 -11.18
N THR A 124 4.25 -0.91 -11.42
CA THR A 124 5.02 -2.15 -11.55
C THR A 124 6.39 -1.97 -10.90
N ASN A 125 7.04 -3.07 -10.51
CA ASN A 125 8.40 -3.08 -9.95
C ASN A 125 8.55 -2.33 -8.62
N VAL A 126 7.56 -2.36 -7.74
CA VAL A 126 7.73 -1.84 -6.38
C VAL A 126 8.48 -2.86 -5.54
N ASP A 127 9.75 -2.59 -5.22
CA ASP A 127 10.51 -3.42 -4.29
C ASP A 127 10.24 -3.01 -2.84
N LEU A 128 9.86 -3.99 -2.01
CA LEU A 128 9.59 -3.80 -0.59
C LEU A 128 10.70 -4.35 0.31
N ARG A 129 11.85 -4.77 -0.26
CA ARG A 129 12.97 -5.35 0.48
C ARG A 129 13.47 -4.46 1.62
N GLU A 130 13.58 -3.15 1.38
CA GLU A 130 14.07 -2.16 2.34
C GLU A 130 13.18 -2.02 3.60
N TYR A 131 11.94 -2.50 3.56
CA TYR A 131 11.02 -2.46 4.71
C TYR A 131 11.11 -3.73 5.60
N LEU A 132 11.90 -4.72 5.19
CA LEU A 132 12.13 -5.96 5.94
C LEU A 132 13.39 -5.84 6.81
N SER A 133 13.41 -6.54 7.96
CA SER A 133 14.65 -6.70 8.72
C SER A 133 15.66 -7.57 7.96
N GLU A 134 16.97 -7.39 8.21
CA GLU A 134 18.04 -8.11 7.50
C GLU A 134 17.87 -9.64 7.54
N GLU A 135 17.51 -10.18 8.70
CA GLU A 135 17.23 -11.61 8.90
C GLU A 135 16.08 -12.11 8.00
N VAL A 136 15.09 -11.25 7.72
CA VAL A 136 13.90 -11.56 6.91
C VAL A 136 14.23 -11.38 5.43
N GLN A 137 15.03 -10.38 5.06
CA GLN A 137 15.50 -10.20 3.69
C GLN A 137 16.24 -11.44 3.17
N ALA A 138 17.02 -12.11 4.03
CA ALA A 138 17.69 -13.36 3.67
C ALA A 138 16.72 -14.52 3.39
N ALA A 139 15.53 -14.50 3.99
CA ALA A 139 14.52 -15.55 3.85
C ALA A 139 13.50 -15.29 2.72
N HIS A 140 13.33 -14.03 2.28
CA HIS A 140 12.41 -13.67 1.19
C HIS A 140 13.13 -13.58 -0.14
N ALA A 141 12.98 -14.60 -0.98
CA ALA A 141 13.53 -14.61 -2.34
C ALA A 141 12.94 -13.52 -3.25
N HIS A 142 11.65 -13.22 -3.08
CA HIS A 142 10.95 -12.22 -3.88
C HIS A 142 10.32 -11.15 -3.00
N THR A 143 10.58 -9.90 -3.35
CA THR A 143 10.10 -8.72 -2.62
C THR A 143 9.52 -7.66 -3.55
N THR A 144 9.50 -7.93 -4.85
CA THR A 144 8.99 -7.02 -5.89
C THR A 144 7.51 -7.28 -6.16
N TYR A 145 6.74 -6.20 -6.29
CA TYR A 145 5.30 -6.21 -6.47
C TYR A 145 4.86 -5.39 -7.68
N ASP A 146 3.79 -5.84 -8.31
CA ASP A 146 3.03 -5.11 -9.32
C ASP A 146 1.62 -4.83 -8.83
N LEU A 147 1.11 -3.64 -9.16
CA LEU A 147 -0.25 -3.26 -8.89
C LEU A 147 -1.19 -4.06 -9.79
N ILE A 148 -2.24 -4.64 -9.22
CA ILE A 148 -3.27 -5.37 -9.98
C ILE A 148 -4.65 -4.75 -9.84
N ALA A 149 -4.88 -3.99 -8.76
CA ALA A 149 -6.13 -3.28 -8.54
C ALA A 149 -5.90 -2.00 -7.74
N ASN A 150 -6.63 -0.94 -8.11
CA ASN A 150 -6.62 0.35 -7.44
C ASN A 150 -8.05 0.89 -7.34
N ILE A 151 -8.63 0.76 -6.14
CA ILE A 151 -9.92 1.32 -5.79
C ILE A 151 -9.71 2.81 -5.48
N VAL A 152 -10.55 3.64 -6.07
CA VAL A 152 -10.56 5.09 -5.91
C VAL A 152 -11.88 5.50 -5.26
N HIS A 153 -11.83 6.50 -4.40
CA HIS A 153 -13.03 7.18 -3.92
C HIS A 153 -13.05 8.60 -4.50
N ASP A 154 -14.08 8.94 -5.25
CA ASP A 154 -14.30 10.28 -5.80
C ASP A 154 -15.38 11.03 -5.03
N GLY A 155 -15.26 12.35 -4.93
CA GLY A 155 -16.24 13.21 -4.24
C GLY A 155 -16.03 13.30 -2.72
N LYS A 156 -17.06 13.81 -2.02
CA LYS A 156 -17.04 14.12 -0.58
C LYS A 156 -17.30 12.86 0.27
N PRO A 157 -16.91 12.85 1.55
CA PRO A 157 -17.13 11.69 2.45
C PRO A 157 -18.57 11.17 2.54
N SER A 158 -19.58 12.03 2.40
CA SER A 158 -20.99 11.67 2.59
C SER A 158 -21.75 11.32 1.30
N GLU A 159 -21.23 11.72 0.14
CA GLU A 159 -21.90 11.64 -1.16
C GLU A 159 -20.94 11.21 -2.28
N GLY A 160 -19.88 10.50 -1.90
CA GLY A 160 -18.86 10.03 -2.83
C GLY A 160 -19.30 8.79 -3.61
N SER A 161 -18.49 8.45 -4.60
CA SER A 161 -18.62 7.22 -5.38
C SER A 161 -17.30 6.47 -5.40
N TYR A 162 -17.37 5.18 -5.70
CA TYR A 162 -16.20 4.33 -5.85
C TYR A 162 -16.09 3.84 -7.28
N ARG A 163 -14.86 3.84 -7.78
CA ARG A 163 -14.48 3.16 -9.02
C ARG A 163 -13.21 2.36 -8.79
N ILE A 164 -12.92 1.43 -9.67
CA ILE A 164 -11.75 0.56 -9.55
C ILE A 164 -11.02 0.46 -10.87
N HIS A 165 -9.70 0.66 -10.84
CA HIS A 165 -8.83 0.29 -11.94
C HIS A 165 -8.35 -1.14 -11.71
N VAL A 166 -8.57 -2.03 -12.67
CA VAL A 166 -8.13 -3.43 -12.59
C VAL A 166 -7.25 -3.79 -13.77
N LEU A 167 -6.17 -4.51 -13.50
CA LEU A 167 -5.32 -5.10 -14.51
C LEU A 167 -5.95 -6.42 -14.98
N HIS A 168 -6.22 -6.54 -16.28
CA HIS A 168 -6.64 -7.82 -16.86
C HIS A 168 -5.41 -8.71 -17.06
N HIS A 169 -5.16 -9.59 -16.07
CA HIS A 169 -3.96 -10.41 -16.00
C HIS A 169 -3.83 -11.32 -17.22
N VAL A 170 -2.67 -11.30 -17.88
CA VAL A 170 -2.33 -12.29 -18.91
C VAL A 170 -2.31 -13.68 -18.25
N SER A 171 -3.16 -14.60 -18.70
CA SER A 171 -3.04 -16.00 -18.33
C SER A 171 -2.13 -16.66 -19.36
N VAL A 172 -0.92 -17.02 -18.96
CA VAL A 172 -0.15 -18.02 -19.72
C VAL A 172 -0.71 -19.38 -19.30
N PRO A 173 -1.19 -20.23 -20.22
CA PRO A 173 -1.65 -21.56 -19.87
C PRO A 173 -0.53 -22.35 -19.16
N PRO A 174 -0.78 -22.91 -17.97
CA PRO A 174 0.18 -23.82 -17.34
C PRO A 174 0.19 -25.11 -18.16
N GLY A 175 1.36 -25.47 -18.65
CA GLY A 175 1.49 -26.50 -19.67
C GLY A 175 1.48 -25.84 -21.03
N GLY A 176 2.67 -25.76 -21.61
CA GLY A 176 2.82 -25.13 -22.90
C GLY A 176 2.12 -25.93 -24.02
N PRO A 177 2.69 -25.91 -25.21
CA PRO A 177 2.21 -26.67 -26.36
C PRO A 177 1.35 -27.94 -26.19
N TRP A 178 0.05 -27.92 -26.53
CA TRP A 178 -0.78 -29.15 -26.54
C TRP A 178 -0.31 -30.19 -27.57
N TRP A 179 0.53 -29.79 -28.54
CA TRP A 179 1.08 -30.70 -29.56
C TRP A 179 2.10 -31.71 -29.02
N GLY A 180 2.41 -31.68 -27.72
CA GLY A 180 3.29 -32.65 -27.04
C GLY A 180 2.57 -33.71 -26.20
N LEU A 181 1.23 -33.70 -26.09
CA LEU A 181 0.49 -34.72 -25.32
C LEU A 181 0.13 -35.93 -26.18
N ARG A 182 0.26 -37.12 -25.59
CA ARG A 182 0.00 -38.42 -26.24
C ARG A 182 -1.48 -38.63 -26.59
N ASP A 183 -2.38 -37.94 -25.89
CA ASP A 183 -3.84 -37.99 -26.07
C ASP A 183 -4.44 -36.56 -26.00
N PRO A 184 -4.61 -35.84 -27.13
CA PRO A 184 -5.28 -34.53 -27.14
C PRO A 184 -6.80 -34.70 -26.98
N PRO A 185 -7.50 -33.76 -26.31
CA PRO A 185 -8.95 -33.78 -26.18
C PRO A 185 -9.60 -33.55 -27.53
N ALA A 186 -10.74 -34.19 -27.75
CA ALA A 186 -11.50 -34.18 -29.01
C ALA A 186 -11.94 -32.78 -29.48
N HIS A 187 -11.95 -31.79 -28.58
CA HIS A 187 -12.19 -30.39 -28.91
C HIS A 187 -11.11 -29.51 -28.26
N PRO A 188 -10.21 -28.89 -29.04
CA PRO A 188 -9.31 -27.89 -28.50
C PRO A 188 -10.14 -26.68 -28.06
N VAL A 189 -10.12 -26.37 -26.76
CA VAL A 189 -10.64 -25.09 -26.28
C VAL A 189 -9.71 -24.01 -26.86
N PRO A 190 -10.20 -23.03 -27.63
CA PRO A 190 -9.31 -22.07 -28.27
C PRO A 190 -8.57 -21.27 -27.19
N SER A 191 -7.24 -21.40 -27.14
CA SER A 191 -6.38 -20.80 -26.10
C SER A 191 -6.41 -19.27 -26.09
N TRP A 192 -6.87 -18.63 -27.18
CA TRP A 192 -6.96 -17.19 -27.33
C TRP A 192 -8.09 -16.55 -26.51
N SER A 193 -9.12 -17.30 -26.09
CA SER A 193 -10.27 -16.70 -25.38
C SER A 193 -10.01 -16.46 -23.88
N ARG A 194 -8.82 -16.82 -23.37
CA ARG A 194 -8.39 -16.66 -21.98
C ARG A 194 -6.99 -16.05 -21.89
N GLN A 195 -6.58 -15.27 -22.87
CA GLN A 195 -5.34 -14.51 -22.77
C GLN A 195 -5.71 -13.15 -22.21
N GLY A 196 -5.35 -12.89 -20.96
CA GLY A 196 -5.47 -11.52 -20.48
C GLY A 196 -4.63 -10.58 -21.31
N THR A 197 -5.10 -9.35 -21.37
CA THR A 197 -4.66 -8.39 -22.36
C THR A 197 -3.49 -7.54 -21.85
N GLY A 198 -3.15 -7.63 -20.56
CA GLY A 198 -2.24 -6.70 -19.89
C GLY A 198 -2.77 -5.26 -19.86
N LYS A 199 -4.03 -5.06 -20.27
CA LYS A 199 -4.70 -3.77 -20.28
C LYS A 199 -5.33 -3.47 -18.93
N TRP A 200 -5.44 -2.19 -18.65
CA TRP A 200 -6.15 -1.67 -17.49
C TRP A 200 -7.55 -1.24 -17.88
N TYR A 201 -8.50 -1.57 -17.01
CA TYR A 201 -9.90 -1.19 -17.14
C TYR A 201 -10.31 -0.39 -15.91
N GLU A 202 -11.02 0.71 -16.13
CA GLU A 202 -11.76 1.41 -15.09
C GLU A 202 -13.19 0.86 -15.04
N LEU A 203 -13.63 0.47 -13.86
CA LEU A 203 -14.98 0.01 -13.61
C LEU A 203 -15.65 0.94 -12.61
N GLN A 204 -16.81 1.47 -12.99
CA GLN A 204 -17.71 2.19 -12.11
C GLN A 204 -19.10 1.57 -12.25
N ASP A 205 -19.51 0.84 -11.22
CA ASP A 205 -20.74 0.04 -11.20
C ASP A 205 -20.86 -0.89 -12.43
N LEU A 206 -21.71 -0.55 -13.38
CA LEU A 206 -21.97 -1.32 -14.61
C LEU A 206 -21.13 -0.85 -15.81
N GLN A 207 -20.43 0.27 -15.68
CA GLN A 207 -19.65 0.87 -16.76
C GLN A 207 -18.21 0.36 -16.70
N VAL A 208 -17.71 -0.11 -17.85
CA VAL A 208 -16.33 -0.61 -18.02
C VAL A 208 -15.69 0.18 -19.16
N THR A 209 -14.58 0.85 -18.88
CA THR A 209 -13.82 1.66 -19.85
C THR A 209 -12.34 1.30 -19.83
N ASP A 210 -11.68 1.41 -20.98
CA ASP A 210 -10.22 1.29 -21.04
C ASP A 210 -9.59 2.51 -20.34
N ILE A 211 -8.57 2.28 -19.50
CA ILE A 211 -7.82 3.37 -18.86
C ILE A 211 -6.32 3.23 -19.15
N LEU A 212 -5.67 4.35 -19.45
CA LEU A 212 -4.22 4.37 -19.65
C LEU A 212 -3.50 4.19 -18.30
N PRO A 213 -2.41 3.39 -18.24
CA PRO A 213 -1.70 3.12 -16.99
C PRO A 213 -1.23 4.38 -16.24
N GLN A 214 -0.83 5.42 -16.99
CA GLN A 214 -0.42 6.73 -16.45
C GLN A 214 -1.54 7.53 -15.78
N MET A 215 -2.81 7.25 -16.09
CA MET A 215 -3.96 7.93 -15.47
C MET A 215 -4.30 7.35 -14.10
N ILE A 216 -3.89 6.11 -13.81
CA ILE A 216 -4.15 5.42 -12.55
C ILE A 216 -3.52 6.18 -11.38
N THR A 217 -2.30 6.68 -11.56
CA THR A 217 -1.53 7.38 -10.51
C THR A 217 -2.04 8.79 -10.23
N LEU A 218 -2.88 9.35 -11.11
CA LEU A 218 -3.49 10.68 -10.95
C LEU A 218 -4.76 10.65 -10.09
N SER A 219 -5.22 9.45 -9.72
CA SER A 219 -6.44 9.26 -8.95
C SER A 219 -6.22 9.31 -7.44
N GLU A 220 -7.28 9.62 -6.68
CA GLU A 220 -7.28 9.55 -5.22
C GLU A 220 -7.33 8.08 -4.74
N ALA A 221 -6.27 7.32 -5.02
CA ALA A 221 -6.11 5.91 -4.66
C ALA A 221 -6.48 5.66 -3.18
N TYR A 222 -7.46 4.80 -2.93
CA TYR A 222 -7.99 4.53 -1.59
C TYR A 222 -7.57 3.16 -1.09
N ILE A 223 -7.79 2.10 -1.88
CA ILE A 223 -7.31 0.75 -1.59
C ILE A 223 -6.57 0.23 -2.80
N GLN A 224 -5.39 -0.36 -2.58
CA GLN A 224 -4.60 -0.98 -3.63
C GLN A 224 -4.33 -2.43 -3.32
N ILE A 225 -4.30 -3.27 -4.35
CA ILE A 225 -3.91 -4.66 -4.27
C ILE A 225 -2.70 -4.86 -5.16
N TRP A 226 -1.66 -5.43 -4.59
CA TRP A 226 -0.36 -5.65 -5.22
C TRP A 226 -0.07 -7.15 -5.24
N LYS A 227 0.31 -7.69 -6.39
CA LYS A 227 0.75 -9.08 -6.55
C LYS A 227 2.27 -9.13 -6.51
N ARG A 228 2.82 -10.00 -5.68
CA ARG A 228 4.25 -10.29 -5.64
C ARG A 228 4.66 -11.02 -6.93
N ARG A 229 5.78 -10.63 -7.52
CA ARG A 229 6.38 -11.39 -8.62
C ARG A 229 6.97 -12.68 -8.09
N GLU A 230 6.74 -13.76 -8.82
CA GLU A 230 7.44 -15.03 -8.65
C GLU A 230 8.47 -15.11 -9.79
N GLU A 231 9.68 -15.62 -9.55
CA GLU A 231 10.66 -15.84 -10.62
C GLU A 231 10.11 -16.88 -11.59
N ASP A 232 9.59 -16.41 -12.74
CA ASP A 232 9.52 -17.15 -14.02
C ASP A 232 8.91 -16.33 -15.19
N GLU A 233 8.56 -15.05 -15.01
CA GLU A 233 7.96 -14.26 -16.11
C GLU A 233 8.97 -13.46 -16.95
N THR A 234 10.26 -13.41 -16.57
CA THR A 234 11.25 -12.51 -17.21
C THR A 234 12.14 -13.17 -18.27
N ASN A 235 12.01 -14.48 -18.56
CA ASN A 235 12.94 -15.17 -19.46
C ASN A 235 12.39 -15.53 -20.86
N GLN A 236 11.35 -14.84 -21.35
CA GLN A 236 10.80 -15.10 -22.70
C GLN A 236 10.59 -13.87 -23.60
N GLN A 237 11.09 -12.68 -23.23
CA GLN A 237 11.16 -11.53 -24.14
C GLN A 237 12.61 -11.18 -24.41
N GLY A 238 13.28 -12.02 -25.19
CA GLY A 238 14.70 -11.84 -25.52
C GLY A 238 15.23 -12.96 -26.41
N ALA A 239 14.64 -13.13 -27.59
CA ALA A 239 15.24 -13.82 -28.74
C ALA A 239 14.59 -13.30 -30.03
#